data_AF-U6LAV7-F1
#
_entry.id   AF-U6LAV7-F1
#
_cell.length_a   1.000
_cell.length_b   1.000
_cell.length_c   1.000
_cell.angle_alpha   90.00
_cell.angle_beta   90.00
_cell.angle_gamma   90.00
#
_symmetry.space_group_name_H-M   'P 1'
#
loop_
_entity.id
_entity.type
_entity.pdbx_description
1 polymer ?
#
loop_
_entity_poly.entity_id
_entity_poly.type
_entity_poly.pdbx_seq_one_letter_code
_entity_poly.pdbx_strand_id
1 'polypeptide(L)'
;MFGSAATSLSKPLLILIVSIIMLQQQQQQQKQQQQQQKQQQQQRLLLLLLLLLRDRDFDLLTMLQHTWLYGALIHDLLKLRLNRVTVTTTEEGGKRTTTKTFDLEKRDVFWREHAFSPFPVAAAAVSQMLAEYNSELARVGARAPDAFAQPEFTIDRLGFNV
;
A
#
# COMPACT_ATOMS: atom_id res chain seq x y z
N MET A 1 -24.07 -65.19 -39.45
CA MET A 1 -24.31 -64.57 -40.77
C MET A 1 -24.84 -63.16 -40.56
N PHE A 2 -24.00 -62.13 -40.49
CA PHE A 2 -24.42 -60.75 -40.76
C PHE A 2 -23.23 -60.03 -41.38
N GLY A 3 -23.13 -60.18 -42.71
CA GLY A 3 -22.10 -59.57 -43.52
C GLY A 3 -22.37 -58.09 -43.75
N SER A 4 -21.27 -57.33 -43.65
CA SER A 4 -21.03 -55.97 -44.11
C SER A 4 -22.10 -55.36 -45.05
N ALA A 5 -22.87 -54.41 -44.52
CA ALA A 5 -23.65 -53.45 -45.29
C ALA A 5 -23.03 -52.05 -45.15
N ALA A 6 -21.83 -51.90 -45.72
CA ALA A 6 -21.16 -50.63 -45.98
C ALA A 6 -20.56 -50.81 -47.38
N THR A 7 -20.87 -50.07 -48.44
CA THR A 7 -21.07 -48.62 -48.62
C THR A 7 -21.41 -48.41 -50.09
N SER A 8 -22.29 -47.47 -50.43
CA SER A 8 -22.11 -46.66 -51.65
C SER A 8 -22.90 -45.36 -51.49
N LEU A 9 -22.43 -44.50 -50.58
CA LEU A 9 -22.87 -43.12 -50.51
C LEU A 9 -21.92 -42.32 -51.41
N SER A 10 -22.45 -41.70 -52.46
CA SER A 10 -21.62 -40.94 -53.40
C SER A 10 -20.86 -39.82 -52.67
N LYS A 11 -19.60 -39.59 -53.05
CA LYS A 11 -18.71 -38.56 -52.50
C LYS A 11 -19.37 -37.18 -52.23
N PRO A 12 -20.26 -36.64 -53.11
CA PRO A 12 -20.92 -35.36 -52.82
C PRO A 12 -21.88 -35.41 -51.61
N LEU A 13 -22.53 -36.55 -51.36
CA LEU A 13 -23.45 -36.69 -50.23
C LEU A 13 -22.71 -36.67 -48.89
N LEU A 14 -21.53 -37.30 -48.83
CA LEU A 14 -20.66 -37.26 -47.64
C LEU A 14 -20.14 -35.85 -47.35
N ILE A 15 -19.78 -35.08 -48.38
CA ILE A 15 -19.35 -33.68 -48.23
C ILE A 15 -20.49 -32.82 -47.66
N LEU A 16 -21.71 -33.03 -48.13
CA LEU A 16 -22.90 -32.31 -47.62
C LEU A 16 -23.16 -32.63 -46.14
N ILE A 17 -23.11 -33.91 -45.76
CA ILE A 17 -23.32 -34.34 -44.37
C ILE A 17 -22.25 -33.76 -43.43
N VAL A 18 -20.97 -33.83 -43.83
CA VAL A 18 -19.86 -33.25 -43.04
C VAL A 18 -20.02 -31.73 -42.93
N SER A 19 -20.45 -31.06 -44.00
CA SER A 19 -20.69 -29.60 -43.99
C SER A 19 -21.84 -29.22 -43.06
N ILE A 20 -22.93 -30.00 -43.03
CA ILE A 20 -24.06 -29.77 -42.11
C ILE A 20 -23.64 -29.99 -40.66
N ILE A 21 -22.86 -31.04 -40.38
CA ILE A 21 -22.34 -31.30 -39.03
C ILE A 21 -21.39 -30.17 -38.59
N MET A 22 -20.49 -29.72 -39.46
CA MET A 22 -19.60 -28.60 -39.18
C MET A 22 -20.37 -27.29 -38.95
N LEU A 23 -21.39 -27.02 -39.77
CA LEU A 23 -22.24 -25.84 -39.59
C LEU A 23 -23.00 -25.90 -38.26
N GLN A 24 -23.53 -27.07 -37.89
CA GLN A 24 -24.20 -27.26 -36.60
C GLN A 24 -23.23 -27.10 -35.43
N GLN A 25 -22.00 -27.61 -35.55
CA GLN A 25 -20.95 -27.44 -34.55
C GLN A 25 -20.57 -25.96 -34.39
N GLN A 26 -20.45 -25.23 -35.51
CA GLN A 26 -20.14 -23.80 -35.50
C GLN A 26 -21.25 -22.98 -34.82
N GLN A 27 -22.52 -23.30 -35.08
CA GLN A 27 -23.66 -22.65 -34.43
C GLN A 27 -23.70 -22.92 -32.92
N GLN A 28 -23.34 -24.13 -32.48
CA GLN A 28 -23.27 -24.45 -31.05
C GLN A 28 -22.13 -23.70 -30.34
N GLN A 29 -20.97 -23.59 -30.96
CA GLN A 29 -19.85 -22.81 -30.43
C GLN A 29 -20.20 -21.32 -30.29
N GLN A 30 -20.89 -20.74 -31.27
CA GLN A 30 -21.35 -19.35 -31.20
C GLN A 30 -22.31 -19.10 -30.03
N LYS A 31 -23.26 -20.02 -29.79
CA LYS A 31 -24.19 -19.92 -28.64
C LYS A 31 -23.45 -19.99 -27.30
N GLN A 32 -22.46 -20.88 -27.17
CA GLN A 32 -21.66 -21.00 -25.95
C GLN A 32 -20.83 -19.73 -25.69
N GLN A 33 -20.22 -19.15 -26.73
CA GLN A 33 -19.48 -17.89 -26.61
C GLN A 33 -20.37 -16.73 -26.19
N GLN A 34 -21.57 -16.59 -26.78
CA GLN A 34 -22.52 -15.55 -26.40
C GLN A 34 -22.98 -15.68 -24.94
N GLN A 35 -23.19 -16.91 -24.46
CA GLN A 35 -23.61 -17.15 -23.08
C GLN A 35 -22.50 -16.81 -22.07
N GLN A 36 -21.25 -17.14 -22.39
CA GLN A 36 -20.10 -16.76 -21.59
C GLN A 36 -19.91 -15.23 -21.55
N GLN A 37 -20.08 -14.53 -22.68
CA GLN A 37 -20.02 -13.07 -22.73
C GLN A 37 -21.09 -12.41 -21.88
N LYS A 38 -22.34 -12.91 -21.91
CA LYS A 38 -23.43 -12.39 -21.06
C LYS A 38 -23.13 -12.57 -19.57
N GLN A 39 -22.60 -13.72 -19.16
CA GLN A 39 -22.21 -13.96 -17.76
C GLN A 39 -21.08 -13.03 -17.30
N GLN A 40 -20.05 -12.82 -18.13
CA GLN A 40 -18.96 -11.89 -17.83
C GLN A 40 -19.44 -10.43 -17.73
N GLN A 41 -20.34 -9.99 -18.62
CA GLN A 41 -20.93 -8.65 -18.55
C GLN A 41 -21.76 -8.45 -17.28
N GLN A 42 -22.52 -9.45 -16.85
CA GLN A 42 -23.29 -9.40 -15.60
C GLN A 42 -22.39 -9.26 -14.37
N GLN A 43 -21.24 -9.96 -14.33
CA GLN A 43 -20.30 -9.86 -13.21
C GLN A 43 -19.59 -8.50 -13.14
N ARG A 44 -19.38 -7.83 -14.30
CA ARG A 44 -18.74 -6.51 -14.37
C ARG A 44 -19.60 -5.38 -13.77
N LEU A 45 -20.91 -5.60 -13.59
CA LEU A 45 -21.85 -4.60 -13.07
C LEU A 45 -21.85 -4.47 -11.53
N LEU A 46 -21.04 -5.25 -10.79
CA LEU A 46 -21.06 -5.30 -9.33
C LEU A 46 -20.06 -4.38 -8.62
N LEU A 47 -19.72 -3.22 -9.19
CA LEU A 47 -18.90 -2.20 -8.52
C LEU A 47 -19.70 -0.90 -8.34
N LEU A 48 -20.65 -0.90 -7.40
CA LEU A 48 -21.38 0.31 -7.04
C LEU A 48 -20.64 1.07 -5.94
N LEU A 49 -20.26 2.32 -6.22
CA LEU A 49 -19.74 3.24 -5.22
C LEU A 49 -20.91 3.79 -4.40
N LEU A 50 -20.91 3.54 -3.09
CA LEU A 50 -21.89 4.08 -2.16
C LEU A 50 -21.30 5.29 -1.42
N LEU A 51 -22.00 6.42 -1.45
CA LEU A 51 -21.71 7.58 -0.64
C LEU A 51 -22.82 7.74 0.41
N LEU A 52 -22.44 7.66 1.69
CA LEU A 52 -23.37 7.79 2.82
C LEU A 52 -23.15 9.15 3.50
N LEU A 53 -24.18 10.00 3.49
CA LEU A 53 -24.22 11.23 4.26
C LEU A 53 -25.02 10.96 5.52
N ARG A 54 -24.47 11.34 6.67
CA ARG A 54 -25.10 11.14 7.96
C ARG A 54 -24.89 12.32 8.87
N ASP A 55 -25.91 12.63 9.66
CA ASP A 55 -25.84 13.66 10.68
C ASP A 55 -25.04 13.20 11.91
N ARG A 56 -24.47 14.16 12.66
CA ARG A 56 -23.66 13.93 13.86
C ARG A 56 -24.49 13.45 15.05
N ASP A 57 -25.79 13.74 15.05
CA ASP A 57 -26.70 13.38 16.15
C ASP A 57 -26.89 11.87 16.31
N PHE A 58 -26.61 11.09 15.27
CA PHE A 58 -26.79 9.64 15.34
C PHE A 58 -25.82 8.95 16.31
N ASP A 59 -24.60 9.49 16.48
CA ASP A 59 -23.58 8.88 17.33
C ASP A 59 -22.79 9.93 18.11
N LEU A 60 -23.45 10.45 19.14
CA LEU A 60 -22.86 11.37 20.10
C LEU A 60 -21.91 10.66 21.07
N LEU A 61 -22.13 9.36 21.33
CA LEU A 61 -21.30 8.57 22.24
C LEU A 61 -19.85 8.53 21.75
N THR A 62 -19.66 8.41 20.43
CA THR A 62 -18.32 8.42 19.84
C THR A 62 -17.57 9.75 20.01
N MET A 63 -18.28 10.87 20.21
CA MET A 63 -17.63 12.15 20.53
C MET A 63 -17.24 12.29 22.00
N LEU A 64 -17.86 11.51 22.89
CA LEU A 64 -17.64 11.58 24.33
C LEU A 64 -16.67 10.50 24.82
N GLN A 65 -16.53 9.40 24.07
CA GLN A 65 -15.58 8.34 24.42
C GLN A 65 -14.14 8.83 24.23
N HIS A 66 -13.39 8.85 25.33
CA HIS A 66 -11.97 9.16 25.25
C HIS A 66 -11.23 7.92 24.74
N THR A 67 -10.70 8.02 23.53
CA THR A 67 -10.07 6.89 22.86
C THR A 67 -8.60 6.80 23.26
N TRP A 68 -8.17 5.63 23.71
CA TRP A 68 -6.80 5.34 24.17
C TRP A 68 -5.75 5.14 23.06
N LEU A 69 -6.07 5.52 21.83
CA LEU A 69 -5.15 5.48 20.69
C LEU A 69 -4.21 6.69 20.75
N TYR A 70 -2.95 6.50 20.37
CA TYR A 70 -1.93 7.54 20.45
C TYR A 70 -2.34 8.85 19.76
N GLY A 71 -2.86 8.77 18.53
CA GLY A 71 -3.28 9.96 17.80
C GLY A 71 -4.54 10.64 18.37
N ALA A 72 -5.48 9.86 18.92
CA ALA A 72 -6.68 10.40 19.55
C ALA A 72 -6.34 11.10 20.87
N LEU A 73 -5.49 10.51 21.71
CA LEU A 73 -5.03 11.12 22.95
C LEU A 73 -4.24 12.41 22.70
N ILE A 74 -3.40 12.46 21.67
CA ILE A 74 -2.71 13.70 21.30
C ILE A 74 -3.71 14.78 20.89
N HIS A 75 -4.73 14.42 20.10
CA HIS A 75 -5.75 15.36 19.69
C HIS A 75 -6.58 15.88 20.87
N ASP A 76 -6.89 15.02 21.84
CA ASP A 76 -7.78 15.36 22.95
C ASP A 76 -7.05 16.05 24.11
N LEU A 77 -5.83 15.63 24.44
CA LEU A 77 -5.05 16.14 25.58
C LEU A 77 -4.14 17.32 25.21
N LEU A 78 -3.68 17.38 23.96
CA LEU A 78 -2.81 18.46 23.47
C LEU A 78 -3.57 19.33 22.47
N LYS A 79 -3.15 20.59 22.33
CA LYS A 79 -3.75 21.51 21.36
C LYS A 79 -3.26 21.17 19.94
N LEU A 80 -3.87 20.17 19.32
CA LEU A 80 -3.61 19.83 17.92
C LEU A 80 -4.44 20.72 16.99
N ARG A 81 -3.77 21.50 16.15
CA ARG A 81 -4.40 22.33 15.10
C ARG A 81 -3.58 22.26 13.83
N LEU A 82 -4.21 22.03 12.68
CA LEU A 82 -3.52 21.98 11.37
C LEU A 82 -2.31 21.05 11.36
N ASN A 83 -2.46 19.82 11.87
CA ASN A 83 -1.37 18.83 12.00
C ASN A 83 -0.18 19.32 12.84
N ARG A 84 -0.39 20.27 13.74
CA ARG A 84 0.66 20.80 14.60
C ARG A 84 0.24 20.69 16.05
N VAL A 85 1.17 20.24 16.89
CA VAL A 85 0.98 20.06 18.33
C VAL A 85 1.88 21.02 19.07
N THR A 86 1.29 21.76 20.00
CA THR A 86 2.02 22.64 20.91
C THR A 86 2.11 22.00 22.29
N VAL A 87 3.34 21.77 22.76
CA VAL A 87 3.65 21.21 24.07
C VAL A 87 4.26 22.31 24.93
N THR A 88 3.61 22.62 26.04
CA THR A 88 4.12 23.56 27.05
C THR A 88 4.72 22.78 28.20
N THR A 89 6.03 22.88 28.38
CA THR A 89 6.73 22.29 29.53
C THR A 89 7.08 23.41 30.51
N THR A 90 6.72 23.23 31.78
CA THR A 90 7.13 24.12 32.87
C THR A 90 8.31 23.47 33.57
N GLU A 91 9.46 24.13 33.61
CA GLU A 91 10.61 23.62 34.36
C GLU A 91 10.33 23.66 35.87
N GLU A 92 10.88 22.70 36.62
CA GLU A 92 10.81 22.66 38.09
C GLU A 92 11.35 23.98 38.67
N GLY A 93 10.46 24.78 39.24
CA GLY A 93 10.77 26.13 39.72
C GLY A 93 9.87 27.24 39.17
N GLY A 94 8.96 26.93 38.23
CA GLY A 94 7.84 27.79 37.84
C GLY A 94 8.20 29.09 37.11
N LYS A 95 9.49 29.36 36.88
CA LYS A 95 9.98 30.63 36.30
C LYS A 95 10.03 30.67 34.78
N ARG A 96 9.94 29.53 34.09
CA ARG A 96 10.04 29.49 32.62
C ARG A 96 9.16 28.40 32.04
N THR A 97 8.17 28.82 31.25
CA THR A 97 7.37 27.94 30.40
C THR A 97 8.02 27.91 29.02
N THR A 98 8.49 26.74 28.59
CA THR A 98 8.99 26.54 27.22
C THR A 98 7.89 25.94 26.38
N THR A 99 7.54 26.62 25.30
CA THR A 99 6.50 26.18 24.37
C THR A 99 7.18 25.65 23.12
N LYS A 100 7.13 24.34 22.91
CA LYS A 100 7.65 23.68 21.71
C LYS A 100 6.50 23.29 20.81
N THR A 101 6.71 23.47 19.52
CA THR A 101 5.72 23.19 18.50
C THR A 101 6.26 22.12 17.57
N PHE A 102 5.48 21.08 17.34
CA PHE A 102 5.85 19.91 16.54
C PHE A 102 4.86 19.73 15.40
N ASP A 103 5.35 19.51 14.18
CA ASP A 103 4.52 19.26 13.00
C ASP A 103 4.36 17.75 12.76
N LEU A 104 3.13 17.24 12.84
CA LEU A 104 2.74 15.84 12.63
C LEU A 104 2.37 15.60 11.18
N GLU A 105 3.38 15.33 10.36
CA GLU A 105 3.19 15.11 8.93
C GLU A 105 3.25 13.62 8.54
N LYS A 106 2.71 13.29 7.37
CA LYS A 106 2.80 11.93 6.81
C LYS A 106 4.23 11.48 6.48
N ARG A 107 5.18 12.42 6.45
CA ARG A 107 6.61 12.15 6.28
C ARG A 107 7.24 11.57 7.55
N ASP A 108 6.64 11.82 8.71
CA ASP A 108 7.12 11.27 9.97
C ASP A 108 6.77 9.77 10.01
N VAL A 109 7.82 8.95 10.01
CA VAL A 109 7.72 7.49 10.01
C VAL A 109 7.04 6.99 11.28
N PHE A 110 7.42 7.55 12.43
CA PHE A 110 6.85 7.16 13.73
C PHE A 110 5.36 7.50 13.79
N TRP A 111 4.98 8.71 13.39
CA TRP A 111 3.58 9.13 13.37
C TRP A 111 2.74 8.24 12.43
N ARG A 112 3.24 7.95 11.23
CA ARG A 112 2.54 7.13 10.24
C ARG A 112 2.27 5.70 10.74
N GLU A 113 3.22 5.11 11.45
CA GLU A 113 3.14 3.71 11.91
C GLU A 113 2.34 3.58 13.21
N HIS A 114 2.42 4.57 14.10
CA HIS A 114 1.85 4.46 15.45
C HIS A 114 0.68 5.38 15.76
N ALA A 115 0.21 6.25 14.84
CA ALA A 115 -0.95 7.13 15.09
C ALA A 115 -2.22 6.37 15.53
N PHE A 116 -2.45 5.18 14.97
CA PHE A 116 -3.61 4.33 15.30
C PHE A 116 -3.26 3.18 16.26
N SER A 117 -2.03 3.16 16.80
CA SER A 117 -1.64 2.18 17.81
C SER A 117 -2.14 2.59 19.19
N PRO A 118 -2.46 1.64 20.08
CA PRO A 118 -2.77 1.96 21.46
C PRO A 118 -1.58 2.63 22.15
N PHE A 119 -1.87 3.57 23.07
CA PHE A 119 -0.84 4.36 23.73
C PHE A 119 0.32 3.56 24.36
N PRO A 120 0.08 2.44 25.08
CA PRO A 120 1.16 1.66 25.67
C PRO A 120 2.13 1.09 24.63
N VAL A 121 1.62 0.70 23.46
CA VAL A 121 2.42 0.15 22.36
C VAL A 121 3.28 1.25 21.73
N ALA A 122 2.67 2.41 21.47
CA ALA A 122 3.39 3.56 20.92
C ALA A 122 4.51 4.04 21.88
N ALA A 123 4.25 4.07 23.20
CA ALA A 123 5.25 4.48 24.19
C ALA A 123 6.46 3.52 24.25
N ALA A 124 6.23 2.22 24.12
CA ALA A 124 7.31 1.23 24.04
C ALA A 124 8.13 1.41 22.75
N ALA A 125 7.45 1.64 21.62
CA ALA A 125 8.09 1.85 20.33
C ALA A 125 8.98 3.12 20.29
N VAL A 126 8.58 4.21 20.97
CA VAL A 126 9.43 5.41 21.13
C VAL A 126 10.76 5.04 21.76
N SER A 127 10.71 4.31 22.88
CA SER A 127 11.92 3.93 23.62
C SER A 127 12.86 3.06 22.77
N GLN A 128 12.28 2.12 22.02
CA GLN A 128 13.03 1.27 21.11
C GLN A 128 13.69 2.08 19.97
N MET A 129 12.92 2.94 19.30
CA MET A 129 13.44 3.76 18.19
C MET A 129 14.53 4.73 18.65
N LEU A 130 14.42 5.28 19.86
CA LEU A 130 15.48 6.11 20.44
C LEU A 130 16.75 5.30 20.70
N ALA A 131 16.63 4.06 21.19
CA ALA A 131 17.78 3.18 21.41
C ALA A 131 18.47 2.83 20.09
N GLU A 132 17.71 2.46 19.06
CA GLU A 132 18.21 2.19 17.71
C GLU A 132 18.90 3.42 17.11
N TYR A 133 18.25 4.59 17.18
CA TYR A 133 18.82 5.84 16.69
C TYR A 133 20.14 6.20 17.38
N ASN A 134 20.22 6.07 18.71
CA ASN A 134 21.45 6.31 19.47
C ASN A 134 22.56 5.32 19.08
N SER A 135 22.21 4.05 18.80
CA SER A 135 23.16 3.04 18.35
C SER A 135 23.72 3.35 16.95
N GLU A 136 22.88 3.83 16.03
CA GLU A 136 23.29 4.24 14.70
C GLU A 136 24.13 5.52 14.72
N LEU A 137 23.77 6.49 15.56
CA LEU A 137 24.61 7.67 15.78
C LEU A 137 25.98 7.30 16.31
N ALA A 138 26.08 6.34 17.23
CA ALA A 138 27.36 5.85 17.72
C ALA A 138 28.17 5.18 16.60
N ARG A 139 27.52 4.41 15.72
CA ARG A 139 28.16 3.78 14.55
C ARG A 139 28.67 4.79 13.53
N VAL A 140 27.87 5.81 13.22
CA VAL A 140 28.22 6.86 12.25
C VAL A 140 29.27 7.82 12.82
N GLY A 141 29.14 8.21 14.09
CA GLY A 141 30.13 9.02 14.80
C GLY A 141 31.48 8.31 14.99
N ALA A 142 31.50 6.97 14.99
CA ALA A 142 32.71 6.16 15.03
C ALA A 142 33.35 5.90 13.65
N ARG A 143 32.68 6.26 12.54
CA ARG A 143 33.25 6.13 11.20
C ARG A 143 34.01 7.41 10.85
N ALA A 144 35.34 7.36 10.90
CA ALA A 144 36.18 8.42 10.35
C ALA A 144 35.82 8.65 8.86
N PRO A 145 35.82 9.89 8.35
CA PRO A 145 35.54 10.16 6.95
C PRO A 145 36.74 9.79 6.08
N ASP A 146 36.83 8.51 5.71
CA ASP A 146 37.79 7.97 4.76
C ASP A 146 37.27 7.98 3.30
N ALA A 147 36.13 8.64 3.04
CA ALA A 147 35.56 8.79 1.69
C ALA A 147 36.34 9.77 0.76
N PHE A 148 37.42 10.40 1.24
CA PHE A 148 38.30 11.28 0.43
C PHE A 148 39.71 10.72 0.21
N ALA A 149 39.98 9.46 0.54
CA ALA A 149 41.20 8.79 0.07
C ALA A 149 41.09 8.54 -1.45
N GLN A 150 41.42 9.55 -2.24
CA GLN A 150 41.62 9.43 -3.68
C GLN A 150 42.62 8.29 -3.95
N PRO A 151 42.35 7.37 -4.91
CA PRO A 151 43.42 6.49 -5.39
C PRO A 151 44.48 7.38 -6.05
N GLU A 152 45.72 7.26 -5.57
CA GLU A 152 46.89 7.96 -6.07
C GLU A 152 47.00 7.76 -7.60
N PHE A 153 46.69 8.80 -8.37
CA PHE A 153 46.98 8.83 -9.80
C PHE A 153 48.41 9.34 -9.96
N THR A 154 49.38 8.44 -9.86
CA THR A 154 50.80 8.75 -10.10
C THR A 154 51.00 9.14 -11.57
N ILE A 155 51.11 10.43 -11.86
CA ILE A 155 51.55 10.94 -13.18
C ILE A 155 53.04 11.27 -13.10
N ASP A 156 53.88 10.24 -13.00
CA ASP A 156 55.36 10.38 -13.08
C ASP A 156 55.98 9.34 -14.03
N ARG A 157 55.22 8.91 -15.04
CA ARG A 157 55.72 8.05 -16.12
C ARG A 157 55.39 8.59 -17.50
N LEU A 158 55.87 9.79 -17.83
CA LEU A 158 56.30 10.09 -19.20
C LEU A 158 57.39 11.17 -19.13
N GLY A 159 58.65 10.73 -19.21
CA GLY A 159 59.76 11.62 -19.45
C GLY A 159 59.58 12.32 -20.80
N PHE A 160 59.41 13.64 -20.76
CA PHE A 160 59.73 14.51 -21.88
C PHE A 160 60.58 15.66 -21.35
N ASN A 161 61.81 15.65 -21.80
CA ASN A 161 62.81 16.69 -21.67
C ASN A 161 62.60 17.68 -22.82
N VAL A 162 62.05 18.86 -22.54
CA VAL A 162 62.27 20.12 -23.27
C VAL A 162 62.14 21.27 -22.28
#